data_AF-A0A2N0ZTQ3-F1
#
_entry.id   AF-A0A2N0ZTQ3-F1
#
_cell.length_a   1.000
_cell.length_b   1.000
_cell.length_c   1.000
_cell.angle_alpha   90.00
_cell.angle_beta   90.00
_cell.angle_gamma   90.00
#
_symmetry.space_group_name_H-M   'P 1'
#
loop_
_entity.id
_entity.type
_entity.pdbx_description
1 polymer ?
#
loop_
_entity_poly.entity_id
_entity_poly.type
_entity_poly.pdbx_seq_one_letter_code
_entity_poly.pdbx_strand_id
1 'polypeptide(L)'
;IIQPPYRVCLAVATIKLATSAFVYLYNDETGELEVCEALQPLTRHTQLQGDCYQGQMVFTHAKLTVTLDFMPAQVKVVLDSQYLALHATLARQSQPLAICTPTGRRGWTFTQKEPLTAVSGHILVKGNSKFNADAVDTKPEQIDFTATTIANLDWTLGYMRHETNWFWSCINSYLPDRRHFALNLAMGVNETGVSENACWLDGHIYYLPSVMFVRDGLNLPANEQDDNAKTIDNTRQPWRIYHQNLGWSNVDIDLTFTPISVYKKTDNFGMLASIFEQWLGFYSGEIRIKDEVIKIDKVMGLAEDHFAKW
;
A
#
# COMPACT_ATOMS: atom_id res chain seq x y z
N ILE A 1 -6.99 -2.45 4.60
CA ILE A 1 -7.86 -2.89 5.73
C ILE A 1 -7.68 -4.39 5.89
N ILE A 2 -7.47 -4.86 7.11
CA ILE A 2 -7.19 -6.25 7.45
C ILE A 2 -8.25 -6.70 8.45
N GLN A 3 -9.14 -7.59 8.00
CA GLN A 3 -10.13 -8.30 8.82
C GLN A 3 -10.07 -9.76 8.39
N PRO A 4 -9.38 -10.63 9.16
CA PRO A 4 -9.21 -12.02 8.78
C PRO A 4 -10.55 -12.71 8.43
N PRO A 5 -10.56 -13.59 7.42
CA PRO A 5 -9.40 -14.03 6.62
C PRO A 5 -9.02 -13.07 5.48
N TYR A 6 -9.64 -11.89 5.39
CA TYR A 6 -9.50 -11.00 4.24
C TYR A 6 -8.60 -9.79 4.45
N ARG A 7 -7.89 -9.42 3.37
CA ARG A 7 -7.24 -8.13 3.22
C ARG A 7 -7.88 -7.39 2.05
N VAL A 8 -8.30 -6.16 2.30
CA VAL A 8 -8.81 -5.25 1.29
C VAL A 8 -7.83 -4.10 1.12
N CYS A 9 -7.33 -3.93 -0.09
CA CYS A 9 -6.60 -2.73 -0.49
C CYS A 9 -7.42 -1.99 -1.54
N LEU A 10 -7.45 -0.67 -1.42
CA LEU A 10 -8.10 0.20 -2.39
C LEU A 10 -7.22 1.42 -2.61
N ALA A 11 -7.25 1.95 -3.83
CA ALA A 11 -6.60 3.21 -4.15
C ALA A 11 -7.46 4.02 -5.12
N VAL A 12 -7.41 5.34 -4.98
CA VAL A 12 -7.92 6.30 -5.96
C VAL A 12 -6.77 7.26 -6.26
N ALA A 13 -6.38 7.37 -7.52
CA ALA A 13 -5.28 8.21 -7.95
C ALA A 13 -5.68 9.04 -9.17
N THR A 14 -5.24 10.29 -9.22
CA THR A 14 -5.39 11.13 -10.41
C THR A 14 -4.12 11.89 -10.69
N ILE A 15 -3.83 12.06 -11.98
CA ILE A 15 -2.85 13.03 -12.46
C ILE A 15 -3.54 14.13 -13.30
N LYS A 16 -4.85 14.29 -13.13
CA LYS A 16 -5.75 15.20 -13.90
C LYS A 16 -5.92 14.88 -15.38
N LEU A 17 -5.01 14.14 -16.01
CA LEU A 17 -5.18 13.61 -17.38
C LEU A 17 -5.92 12.26 -17.38
N ALA A 18 -5.74 11.48 -16.33
CA ALA A 18 -6.44 10.24 -16.08
C ALA A 18 -6.67 10.08 -14.57
N THR A 19 -7.80 9.46 -14.22
CA THR A 19 -8.09 9.03 -12.85
C THR A 19 -8.30 7.53 -12.86
N SER A 20 -7.58 6.83 -11.99
CA SER A 20 -7.72 5.40 -11.77
C SER A 20 -8.23 5.13 -10.37
N ALA A 21 -8.97 4.03 -10.23
CA ALA A 21 -9.24 3.42 -8.96
C ALA A 21 -9.11 1.90 -9.09
N PHE A 22 -8.61 1.26 -8.06
CA PHE A 22 -8.63 -0.19 -7.95
C PHE A 22 -8.99 -0.61 -6.53
N VAL A 23 -9.49 -1.82 -6.43
CA VAL A 23 -9.65 -2.56 -5.19
C VAL A 23 -9.21 -3.99 -5.43
N TYR A 24 -8.57 -4.59 -4.44
CA TYR A 24 -8.43 -6.03 -4.41
C TYR A 24 -8.86 -6.60 -3.07
N LEU A 25 -9.37 -7.83 -3.14
CA LEU A 25 -9.66 -8.69 -2.01
C LEU A 25 -8.68 -9.87 -2.05
N TYR A 26 -7.91 -10.03 -0.99
CA TYR A 26 -6.99 -11.14 -0.80
C TYR A 26 -7.47 -12.00 0.35
N ASN A 27 -7.48 -13.32 0.17
CA ASN A 27 -7.80 -14.28 1.21
C ASN A 27 -6.51 -14.91 1.76
N ASP A 28 -6.23 -14.68 3.05
CA ASP A 28 -5.02 -15.15 3.74
C ASP A 28 -4.93 -16.69 3.80
N GLU A 29 -6.07 -17.40 3.76
CA GLU A 29 -6.13 -18.86 3.86
C GLU A 29 -5.86 -19.54 2.51
N THR A 30 -6.44 -19.02 1.43
CA THR A 30 -6.31 -19.62 0.08
C THR A 30 -5.13 -19.06 -0.70
N GLY A 31 -4.56 -17.92 -0.28
CA GLY A 31 -3.49 -17.24 -0.99
C GLY A 31 -3.95 -16.56 -2.29
N GLU A 32 -5.26 -16.44 -2.48
CA GLU A 32 -5.85 -15.98 -3.71
C GLU A 32 -6.19 -14.48 -3.68
N LEU A 33 -6.00 -13.82 -4.83
CA LEU A 33 -6.26 -12.40 -5.04
C LEU A 33 -7.36 -12.20 -6.08
N GLU A 34 -8.35 -11.35 -5.80
CA GLU A 34 -9.37 -10.90 -6.75
C GLU A 34 -9.33 -9.38 -6.88
N VAL A 35 -9.21 -8.86 -8.11
CA VAL A 35 -9.00 -7.43 -8.39
C VAL A 35 -10.17 -6.88 -9.19
N CYS A 36 -10.62 -5.68 -8.83
CA CYS A 36 -11.50 -4.85 -9.65
C CYS A 36 -10.86 -3.47 -9.84
N GLU A 37 -10.86 -3.00 -11.08
CA GLU A 37 -10.26 -1.71 -11.41
C GLU A 37 -11.07 -0.92 -12.43
N ALA A 38 -10.85 0.39 -12.42
CA ALA A 38 -11.45 1.34 -13.32
C ALA A 38 -10.45 2.46 -13.66
N LEU A 39 -10.49 2.90 -14.91
CA LEU A 39 -9.70 4.02 -15.42
C LEU A 39 -10.65 4.90 -16.22
N GLN A 40 -10.60 6.21 -15.98
CA GLN A 40 -11.40 7.18 -16.72
C GLN A 40 -10.57 8.42 -17.08
N PRO A 41 -10.88 9.05 -18.24
CA PRO A 41 -10.17 10.24 -18.67
C PRO A 41 -10.45 11.41 -17.73
N LEU A 42 -9.41 12.23 -17.55
CA LEU A 42 -9.43 13.41 -16.69
C LEU A 42 -9.92 13.06 -15.27
N THR A 43 -10.76 13.92 -14.69
CA THR A 43 -11.45 13.72 -13.41
C THR A 43 -12.95 13.46 -13.62
N ARG A 44 -13.35 12.88 -14.77
CA ARG A 44 -14.76 12.62 -15.08
C ARG A 44 -15.37 11.77 -13.98
N HIS A 45 -16.50 12.18 -13.38
CA HIS A 45 -17.12 11.46 -12.25
C HIS A 45 -16.19 11.21 -11.05
N THR A 46 -15.22 12.11 -10.85
CA THR A 46 -14.31 12.12 -9.70
C THR A 46 -14.41 13.47 -9.00
N GLN A 47 -14.55 13.46 -7.67
CA GLN A 47 -14.50 14.64 -6.80
C GLN A 47 -13.37 14.46 -5.80
N LEU A 48 -12.47 15.45 -5.72
CA LEU A 48 -11.37 15.50 -4.76
C LEU A 48 -11.44 16.86 -4.07
N GLN A 49 -11.80 16.87 -2.79
CA GLN A 49 -12.03 18.08 -2.02
C GLN A 49 -11.31 18.00 -0.67
N GLY A 50 -10.75 19.13 -0.23
CA GLY A 50 -10.05 19.23 1.04
C GLY A 50 -8.70 18.50 1.03
N ASP A 51 -8.36 17.90 2.16
CA ASP A 51 -7.09 17.19 2.38
C ASP A 51 -7.32 15.85 3.11
N CYS A 52 -6.21 15.20 3.49
CA CYS A 52 -6.21 13.96 4.24
C CYS A 52 -6.83 14.08 5.64
N TYR A 53 -6.97 15.27 6.22
CA TYR A 53 -7.50 15.50 7.57
C TYR A 53 -8.98 15.87 7.54
N GLN A 54 -9.38 16.75 6.62
CA GLN A 54 -10.77 17.13 6.39
C GLN A 54 -11.05 17.28 4.89
N GLY A 55 -11.87 16.39 4.35
CA GLY A 55 -12.10 16.35 2.91
C GLY A 55 -12.93 15.16 2.46
N GLN A 56 -13.05 15.02 1.14
CA GLN A 56 -13.76 13.92 0.52
C GLN A 56 -13.10 13.54 -0.82
N MET A 57 -12.97 12.24 -1.06
CA MET A 57 -12.66 11.68 -2.37
C MET A 57 -13.82 10.80 -2.83
N VAL A 58 -14.39 11.10 -3.99
CA VAL A 58 -15.42 10.29 -4.64
C VAL A 58 -14.92 9.90 -6.02
N PHE A 59 -15.06 8.62 -6.35
CA PHE A 59 -14.81 8.06 -7.66
C PHE A 59 -16.01 7.20 -8.05
N THR A 60 -16.64 7.49 -9.20
CA THR A 60 -17.79 6.73 -9.69
C THR A 60 -17.53 6.23 -11.10
N HIS A 61 -17.55 4.90 -11.26
CA HIS A 61 -17.44 4.21 -12.53
C HIS A 61 -18.41 3.01 -12.55
N ALA A 62 -18.81 2.55 -13.75
CA ALA A 62 -19.76 1.44 -13.89
C ALA A 62 -19.30 0.11 -13.23
N LYS A 63 -18.00 -0.06 -13.05
CA LYS A 63 -17.39 -1.25 -12.43
C LYS A 63 -17.11 -1.09 -10.93
N LEU A 64 -16.91 0.14 -10.47
CA LEU A 64 -16.32 0.45 -9.16
C LEU A 64 -16.74 1.85 -8.72
N THR A 65 -17.23 1.95 -7.49
CA THR A 65 -17.47 3.22 -6.80
C THR A 65 -16.69 3.24 -5.49
N VAL A 66 -16.08 4.39 -5.17
CA VAL A 66 -15.30 4.59 -3.95
C VAL A 66 -15.63 5.97 -3.40
N THR A 67 -15.93 6.03 -2.11
CA THR A 67 -16.07 7.26 -1.33
C THR A 67 -15.19 7.16 -0.10
N LEU A 68 -14.31 8.14 0.08
CA LEU A 68 -13.48 8.33 1.27
C LEU A 68 -13.85 9.68 1.88
N ASP A 69 -14.42 9.68 3.08
CA ASP A 69 -14.65 10.90 3.85
C ASP A 69 -13.60 11.03 4.93
N PHE A 70 -12.82 12.11 4.88
CA PHE A 70 -11.78 12.43 5.85
C PHE A 70 -12.35 13.39 6.88
N MET A 71 -12.29 12.98 8.15
CA MET A 71 -12.67 13.80 9.29
C MET A 71 -11.51 13.80 10.31
N PRO A 72 -11.42 14.85 11.16
CA PRO A 72 -10.38 14.97 12.18
C PRO A 72 -10.13 13.73 13.05
N ALA A 73 -11.19 13.01 13.41
CA ALA A 73 -11.11 11.84 14.28
C ALA A 73 -11.20 10.49 13.55
N GLN A 74 -11.64 10.49 12.28
CA GLN A 74 -11.99 9.24 11.60
C GLN A 74 -11.95 9.37 10.07
N VAL A 75 -11.83 8.23 9.39
CA VAL A 75 -12.01 8.10 7.95
C VAL A 75 -13.18 7.16 7.70
N LYS A 76 -14.14 7.57 6.89
CA LYS A 76 -15.19 6.65 6.41
C LYS A 76 -14.84 6.19 5.01
N VAL A 77 -15.02 4.90 4.77
CA VAL A 77 -14.81 4.27 3.48
C VAL A 77 -16.11 3.60 3.07
N VAL A 78 -16.59 3.92 1.87
CA VAL A 78 -17.66 3.20 1.20
C VAL A 78 -17.15 2.80 -0.16
N LEU A 79 -17.24 1.53 -0.49
CA LEU A 79 -16.82 1.01 -1.78
C LEU A 79 -17.80 -0.04 -2.25
N ASP A 80 -18.12 -0.01 -3.54
CA ASP A 80 -18.93 -1.02 -4.20
C ASP A 80 -18.31 -1.37 -5.55
N SER A 81 -18.08 -2.65 -5.78
CA SER A 81 -17.49 -3.19 -7.00
C SER A 81 -18.29 -4.40 -7.48
N GLN A 82 -17.87 -5.02 -8.59
CA GLN A 82 -18.45 -6.28 -9.02
C GLN A 82 -18.41 -7.36 -7.92
N TYR A 83 -17.29 -7.52 -7.21
CA TYR A 83 -17.03 -8.68 -6.34
C TYR A 83 -17.15 -8.39 -4.84
N LEU A 84 -17.07 -7.11 -4.45
CA LEU A 84 -16.94 -6.68 -3.07
C LEU A 84 -17.73 -5.40 -2.84
N ALA A 85 -18.42 -5.32 -1.70
CA ALA A 85 -18.80 -4.06 -1.08
C ALA A 85 -18.11 -3.91 0.29
N LEU A 86 -17.79 -2.68 0.67
CA LEU A 86 -17.10 -2.35 1.91
C LEU A 86 -17.73 -1.11 2.53
N HIS A 87 -18.07 -1.21 3.81
CA HIS A 87 -18.40 -0.06 4.64
C HIS A 87 -17.46 -0.05 5.85
N ALA A 88 -16.73 1.03 6.05
CA ALA A 88 -15.81 1.16 7.19
C ALA A 88 -15.91 2.56 7.82
N THR A 89 -15.89 2.61 9.14
CA THR A 89 -15.50 3.80 9.90
C THR A 89 -14.23 3.47 10.66
N LEU A 90 -13.15 4.18 10.35
CA LEU A 90 -11.81 3.93 10.84
C LEU A 90 -11.37 5.09 11.74
N ALA A 91 -10.93 4.82 12.97
CA ALA A 91 -10.46 5.82 13.91
C ALA A 91 -8.99 6.18 13.71
N ARG A 92 -8.67 7.46 13.89
CA ARG A 92 -7.29 7.97 14.00
C ARG A 92 -6.87 7.90 15.46
N GLN A 93 -5.92 7.02 15.78
CA GLN A 93 -5.49 6.79 17.17
C GLN A 93 -4.02 7.11 17.43
N SER A 94 -3.21 7.19 16.37
CA SER A 94 -1.77 7.39 16.46
C SER A 94 -1.35 8.66 15.75
N GLN A 95 -0.21 9.22 16.16
CA GLN A 95 0.40 10.33 15.44
C GLN A 95 0.73 9.89 14.00
N PRO A 96 0.30 10.65 12.97
CA PRO A 96 0.63 10.32 11.59
C PRO A 96 2.10 10.64 11.28
N LEU A 97 2.67 9.94 10.30
CA LEU A 97 3.88 10.41 9.62
C LEU A 97 3.44 11.31 8.48
N ALA A 98 3.66 12.61 8.59
CA ALA A 98 3.34 13.57 7.54
C ALA A 98 4.57 14.39 7.18
N ILE A 99 4.89 14.47 5.89
CA ILE A 99 6.00 15.27 5.37
C ILE A 99 5.56 16.07 4.14
N CYS A 100 6.15 17.24 3.97
CA CYS A 100 5.98 18.08 2.78
C CYS A 100 7.36 18.53 2.33
N THR A 101 7.79 18.07 1.16
CA THR A 101 9.16 18.23 0.70
C THR A 101 9.20 18.78 -0.73
N PRO A 102 10.25 19.51 -1.14
CA PRO A 102 10.41 19.85 -2.55
C PRO A 102 10.61 18.59 -3.40
N THR A 103 10.15 18.63 -4.65
CA THR A 103 10.30 17.54 -5.62
C THR A 103 10.76 18.13 -6.95
N GLY A 104 11.95 17.75 -7.40
CA GLY A 104 12.61 18.43 -8.52
C GLY A 104 12.79 19.94 -8.27
N ARG A 105 12.91 20.73 -9.35
CA ARG A 105 13.22 22.17 -9.26
C ARG A 105 12.04 23.05 -8.86
N ARG A 106 10.81 22.66 -9.21
CA ARG A 106 9.59 23.50 -9.08
C ARG A 106 8.41 22.77 -8.43
N GLY A 107 8.59 21.50 -8.10
CA GLY A 107 7.54 20.66 -7.54
C GLY A 107 7.66 20.56 -6.02
N TRP A 108 6.65 19.93 -5.45
CA TRP A 108 6.61 19.55 -4.04
C TRP A 108 5.75 18.30 -3.91
N THR A 109 6.02 17.52 -2.87
CA THR A 109 5.24 16.34 -2.52
C THR A 109 4.91 16.38 -1.04
N PHE A 110 3.62 16.22 -0.76
CA PHE A 110 3.10 15.93 0.56
C PHE A 110 2.70 14.47 0.62
N THR A 111 3.10 13.78 1.68
CA THR A 111 2.61 12.44 2.00
C THR A 111 2.21 12.36 3.46
N GLN A 112 1.22 11.50 3.73
CA GLN A 112 0.76 11.18 5.08
C GLN A 112 0.47 9.69 5.21
N LYS A 113 1.08 9.05 6.22
CA LYS A 113 0.91 7.64 6.53
C LYS A 113 0.35 7.48 7.94
N GLU A 114 -0.71 6.68 8.06
CA GLU A 114 -1.45 6.55 9.31
C GLU A 114 -1.90 5.12 9.57
N PRO A 115 -1.54 4.54 10.72
CA PRO A 115 -2.24 3.38 11.26
C PRO A 115 -3.63 3.80 11.75
N LEU A 116 -4.64 3.02 11.38
CA LEU A 116 -6.03 3.19 11.76
C LEU A 116 -6.59 1.90 12.36
N THR A 117 -7.60 2.02 13.21
CA THR A 117 -8.36 0.88 13.75
C THR A 117 -9.83 1.01 13.36
N ALA A 118 -10.54 -0.10 13.18
CA ALA A 118 -11.96 -0.02 12.86
C ALA A 118 -12.80 0.32 14.10
N VAL A 119 -13.72 1.26 13.94
CA VAL A 119 -14.80 1.52 14.90
C VAL A 119 -16.00 0.63 14.59
N SER A 120 -16.33 0.51 13.31
CA SER A 120 -17.44 -0.29 12.80
C SER A 120 -17.27 -0.51 11.31
N GLY A 121 -17.86 -1.57 10.78
CA GLY A 121 -17.87 -1.82 9.35
C GLY A 121 -18.06 -3.28 9.02
N HIS A 122 -18.07 -3.59 7.73
CA HIS A 122 -18.10 -4.95 7.21
C HIS A 122 -17.54 -5.01 5.79
N ILE A 123 -17.08 -6.20 5.42
CA ILE A 123 -16.76 -6.62 4.06
C ILE A 123 -17.92 -7.49 3.60
N LEU A 124 -18.51 -7.20 2.44
CA LEU A 124 -19.49 -8.05 1.78
C LEU A 124 -18.84 -8.65 0.53
N VAL A 125 -18.46 -9.92 0.59
CA VAL A 125 -18.00 -10.69 -0.56
C VAL A 125 -19.22 -11.11 -1.35
N LYS A 126 -19.38 -10.58 -2.57
CA LYS A 126 -20.59 -10.77 -3.39
C LYS A 126 -20.61 -12.16 -4.02
N GLY A 127 -21.80 -12.66 -4.38
CA GLY A 127 -21.95 -14.03 -4.91
C GLY A 127 -21.23 -14.31 -6.24
N ASN A 128 -20.86 -13.27 -6.98
CA ASN A 128 -20.06 -13.36 -8.20
C ASN A 128 -18.54 -13.24 -7.96
N SER A 129 -18.10 -13.07 -6.71
CA SER A 129 -16.70 -13.20 -6.33
C SER A 129 -16.26 -14.65 -6.52
N LYS A 130 -15.02 -14.85 -6.98
CA LYS A 130 -14.42 -16.18 -7.06
C LYS A 130 -14.39 -16.92 -5.72
N PHE A 131 -14.35 -16.19 -4.60
CA PHE A 131 -14.37 -16.78 -3.25
C PHE A 131 -15.72 -17.42 -2.91
N ASN A 132 -16.77 -17.10 -3.66
CA ASN A 132 -18.10 -17.70 -3.54
C ASN A 132 -18.45 -18.65 -4.71
N ALA A 133 -17.55 -18.84 -5.68
CA ALA A 133 -17.85 -19.55 -6.92
C ALA A 133 -18.10 -21.06 -6.73
N ASP A 134 -17.50 -21.67 -5.71
CA ASP A 134 -17.66 -23.10 -5.40
C ASP A 134 -18.84 -23.40 -4.46
N ALA A 135 -19.54 -22.37 -3.99
CA ALA A 135 -20.71 -22.55 -3.15
C ALA A 135 -21.90 -23.00 -4.00
N VAL A 136 -22.52 -24.13 -3.63
CA VAL A 136 -23.75 -24.68 -4.26
C VAL A 136 -24.88 -23.63 -4.30
N ASP A 137 -24.82 -22.65 -3.41
CA ASP A 137 -25.58 -21.40 -3.43
C ASP A 137 -24.57 -20.23 -3.41
N THR A 138 -24.44 -19.49 -4.51
CA THR A 138 -23.57 -18.28 -4.65
C THR A 138 -24.08 -17.11 -3.81
N LYS A 139 -24.17 -17.31 -2.49
CA LYS A 139 -24.67 -16.33 -1.54
C LYS A 139 -23.56 -15.34 -1.19
N PRO A 140 -23.89 -14.04 -1.12
CA PRO A 140 -22.99 -13.07 -0.53
C PRO A 140 -22.62 -13.46 0.90
N GLU A 141 -21.36 -13.28 1.27
CA GLU A 141 -20.85 -13.47 2.63
C GLU A 141 -20.52 -12.10 3.22
N GLN A 142 -21.07 -11.80 4.40
CA GLN A 142 -20.74 -10.60 5.15
C GLN A 142 -19.82 -10.94 6.32
N ILE A 143 -18.71 -10.23 6.41
CA ILE A 143 -17.72 -10.32 7.49
C ILE A 143 -17.70 -8.98 8.22
N ASP A 144 -18.27 -8.96 9.42
CA ASP A 144 -18.29 -7.77 10.27
C ASP A 144 -16.90 -7.50 10.86
N PHE A 145 -16.60 -6.22 11.04
CA PHE A 145 -15.37 -5.79 11.68
C PHE A 145 -15.37 -6.09 13.17
N THR A 146 -14.19 -6.42 13.67
CA THR A 146 -13.94 -6.80 15.05
C THR A 146 -12.99 -5.79 15.69
N ALA A 147 -12.78 -5.90 17.01
CA ALA A 147 -11.80 -5.06 17.71
C ALA A 147 -10.35 -5.24 17.19
N THR A 148 -10.07 -6.31 16.45
CA THR A 148 -8.76 -6.58 15.83
C THR A 148 -8.66 -6.08 14.39
N THR A 149 -9.71 -5.49 13.81
CA THR A 149 -9.64 -4.93 12.46
C THR A 149 -8.78 -3.67 12.44
N ILE A 150 -7.76 -3.70 11.59
CA ILE A 150 -6.78 -2.62 11.44
C ILE A 150 -6.68 -2.18 9.98
N ALA A 151 -6.23 -0.95 9.76
CA ALA A 151 -6.06 -0.40 8.43
C ALA A 151 -4.87 0.57 8.39
N ASN A 152 -4.38 0.86 7.20
CA ASN A 152 -3.43 1.93 6.97
C ASN A 152 -4.00 2.87 5.93
N LEU A 153 -3.81 4.16 6.17
CA LEU A 153 -4.00 5.19 5.18
C LEU A 153 -2.62 5.57 4.62
N ASP A 154 -2.52 5.53 3.30
CA ASP A 154 -1.48 6.19 2.53
C ASP A 154 -2.16 7.30 1.73
N TRP A 155 -1.78 8.54 1.99
CA TRP A 155 -2.30 9.70 1.27
C TRP A 155 -1.17 10.54 0.70
N THR A 156 -1.31 10.95 -0.55
CA THR A 156 -0.28 11.71 -1.26
C THR A 156 -0.90 12.80 -2.13
N LEU A 157 -0.28 13.97 -2.16
CA LEU A 157 -0.60 15.09 -3.04
C LEU A 157 0.68 15.82 -3.42
N GLY A 158 0.79 16.25 -4.68
CA GLY A 158 1.93 17.06 -5.07
C GLY A 158 1.96 17.45 -6.53
N TYR A 159 2.99 18.23 -6.86
CA TYR A 159 3.49 18.41 -8.22
C TYR A 159 4.77 17.59 -8.36
N MET A 160 4.59 16.30 -8.62
CA MET A 160 5.70 15.37 -8.83
C MET A 160 6.39 15.61 -10.18
N ARG A 161 7.54 14.96 -10.37
CA ARG A 161 8.26 14.99 -11.63
C ARG A 161 7.47 14.29 -12.74
N HIS A 162 7.70 14.74 -13.97
CA HIS A 162 7.19 14.10 -15.19
C HIS A 162 7.57 12.62 -15.30
N GLU A 163 8.72 12.22 -14.76
CA GLU A 163 9.11 10.82 -14.60
C GLU A 163 9.37 10.61 -13.12
N THR A 164 8.64 9.67 -12.52
CA THR A 164 8.75 9.36 -11.10
C THR A 164 8.72 7.86 -10.90
N ASN A 165 9.48 7.39 -9.93
CA ASN A 165 9.51 6.00 -9.55
C ASN A 165 9.75 5.86 -8.06
N TRP A 166 9.19 4.82 -7.46
CA TRP A 166 9.39 4.55 -6.06
C TRP A 166 9.25 3.08 -5.73
N PHE A 167 9.84 2.75 -4.58
CA PHE A 167 9.56 1.55 -3.83
C PHE A 167 8.86 1.91 -2.54
N TRP A 168 7.97 1.04 -2.10
CA TRP A 168 7.23 1.24 -0.85
C TRP A 168 6.99 -0.09 -0.13
N SER A 169 6.96 -0.04 1.19
CA SER A 169 6.63 -1.17 2.06
C SER A 169 5.62 -0.74 3.09
N CYS A 170 4.66 -1.63 3.37
CA CYS A 170 3.68 -1.43 4.42
C CYS A 170 3.44 -2.71 5.21
N ILE A 171 3.50 -2.61 6.53
CA ILE A 171 3.06 -3.65 7.45
C ILE A 171 2.03 -3.05 8.39
N ASN A 172 1.03 -3.85 8.72
CA ASN A 172 0.16 -3.61 9.87
C ASN A 172 -0.31 -4.95 10.40
N SER A 173 0.11 -5.27 11.62
CA SER A 173 -0.08 -6.58 12.20
C SER A 173 0.01 -6.51 13.72
N TYR A 174 -0.41 -7.59 14.38
CA TYR A 174 -0.06 -7.83 15.78
C TYR A 174 1.12 -8.80 15.82
N LEU A 175 2.18 -8.42 16.51
CA LEU A 175 3.36 -9.28 16.72
C LEU A 175 3.02 -10.45 17.66
N PRO A 176 3.88 -11.50 17.75
CA PRO A 176 3.65 -12.63 18.66
C PRO A 176 3.49 -12.22 20.14
N ASP A 177 4.10 -11.12 20.54
CA ASP A 177 3.97 -10.51 21.87
C ASP A 177 2.71 -9.64 22.04
N ARG A 178 1.83 -9.63 21.03
CA ARG A 178 0.55 -8.91 20.93
C ARG A 178 0.65 -7.40 20.77
N ARG A 179 1.85 -6.85 20.62
CA ARG A 179 1.99 -5.42 20.31
C ARG A 179 1.49 -5.14 18.90
N HIS A 180 0.79 -4.03 18.74
CA HIS A 180 0.37 -3.54 17.43
C HIS A 180 1.57 -2.92 16.72
N PHE A 181 1.98 -3.52 15.60
CA PHE A 181 3.11 -3.06 14.82
C PHE A 181 2.66 -2.61 13.43
N ALA A 182 3.02 -1.37 13.09
CA ALA A 182 2.89 -0.86 11.73
C ALA A 182 4.24 -0.38 11.21
N LEU A 183 4.47 -0.51 9.92
CA LEU A 183 5.69 -0.09 9.24
C LEU A 183 5.33 0.64 7.95
N ASN A 184 6.01 1.75 7.70
CA ASN A 184 6.05 2.40 6.40
C ASN A 184 7.51 2.64 6.03
N LEU A 185 7.95 2.08 4.90
CA LEU A 185 9.24 2.40 4.30
C LEU A 185 9.02 2.82 2.85
N ALA A 186 9.75 3.82 2.37
CA ALA A 186 9.71 4.28 1.01
C ALA A 186 11.10 4.71 0.53
N MET A 187 11.30 4.61 -0.79
CA MET A 187 12.48 5.10 -1.49
C MET A 187 12.03 5.61 -2.86
N GLY A 188 12.33 6.88 -3.19
CA GLY A 188 12.13 7.43 -4.55
C GLY A 188 11.16 8.62 -4.63
N VAL A 189 10.04 8.63 -3.89
CA VAL A 189 9.08 9.75 -3.92
C VAL A 189 9.69 11.05 -3.37
N ASN A 190 10.32 10.97 -2.20
CA ASN A 190 10.91 12.11 -1.52
C ASN A 190 12.42 12.21 -1.84
N GLU A 191 12.76 12.99 -2.87
CA GLU A 191 14.13 13.11 -3.41
C GLU A 191 15.06 14.07 -2.64
N THR A 192 14.56 14.76 -1.61
CA THR A 192 15.23 15.92 -0.97
C THR A 192 15.90 15.61 0.37
N GLY A 193 16.19 14.33 0.63
CA GLY A 193 16.91 13.89 1.82
C GLY A 193 16.06 13.78 3.09
N VAL A 194 14.76 14.09 3.01
CA VAL A 194 13.78 13.77 4.06
C VAL A 194 13.27 12.34 3.82
N SER A 195 13.17 11.58 4.90
CA SER A 195 12.71 10.20 4.85
C SER A 195 11.22 10.11 5.18
N GLU A 196 10.50 9.35 4.35
CA GLU A 196 9.11 8.95 4.58
C GLU A 196 9.04 7.61 5.34
N ASN A 197 9.99 7.36 6.24
CA ASN A 197 10.13 6.07 6.90
C ASN A 197 9.79 6.19 8.39
N ALA A 198 8.86 5.35 8.84
CA ALA A 198 8.53 5.24 10.25
C ALA A 198 7.97 3.85 10.56
N CYS A 199 8.07 3.44 11.82
CA CYS A 199 7.25 2.37 12.36
C CYS A 199 6.46 2.86 13.57
N TRP A 200 5.37 2.17 13.87
CA TRP A 200 4.56 2.39 15.05
C TRP A 200 4.54 1.11 15.87
N LEU A 201 4.69 1.26 17.19
CA LEU A 201 4.59 0.17 18.14
C LEU A 201 3.65 0.60 19.26
N ASP A 202 2.50 -0.07 19.36
CA ASP A 202 1.39 0.30 20.27
C ASP A 202 1.02 1.80 20.17
N GLY A 203 1.00 2.30 18.94
CA GLY A 203 0.68 3.70 18.60
C GLY A 203 1.80 4.71 18.81
N HIS A 204 2.94 4.31 19.39
CA HIS A 204 4.12 5.17 19.47
C HIS A 204 4.90 5.15 18.15
N ILE A 205 5.12 6.32 17.56
CA ILE A 205 5.85 6.47 16.30
C ILE A 205 7.37 6.55 16.53
N TYR A 206 8.12 5.78 15.74
CA TYR A 206 9.57 5.87 15.62
C TYR A 206 9.94 6.26 14.19
N TYR A 207 10.63 7.38 14.02
CA TYR A 207 11.14 7.82 12.73
C TYR A 207 12.37 7.00 12.35
N LEU A 208 12.39 6.53 11.10
CA LEU A 208 13.41 5.64 10.58
C LEU A 208 14.26 6.36 9.53
N PRO A 209 15.54 5.99 9.36
CA PRO A 209 16.39 6.54 8.31
C PRO A 209 15.93 6.11 6.92
N SER A 210 16.52 6.71 5.89
CA SER A 210 16.39 6.24 4.50
C SER A 210 16.83 4.77 4.38
N VAL A 211 16.09 4.01 3.58
CA VAL A 211 16.37 2.61 3.28
C VAL A 211 16.61 2.40 1.79
N MET A 212 17.32 1.34 1.45
CA MET A 212 17.49 0.84 0.10
C MET A 212 16.61 -0.39 -0.10
N PHE A 213 15.95 -0.46 -1.26
CA PHE A 213 15.25 -1.65 -1.72
C PHE A 213 16.12 -2.33 -2.78
N VAL A 214 16.47 -3.60 -2.56
CA VAL A 214 17.27 -4.40 -3.48
C VAL A 214 16.51 -5.66 -3.83
N ARG A 215 16.19 -5.82 -5.11
CA ARG A 215 15.57 -7.02 -5.66
C ARG A 215 16.64 -7.83 -6.38
N ASP A 216 16.89 -9.05 -5.91
CA ASP A 216 17.82 -9.96 -6.59
C ASP A 216 17.26 -10.24 -7.99
N GLY A 217 17.94 -9.75 -9.03
CA GLY A 217 17.51 -9.88 -10.44
C GLY A 217 17.23 -8.56 -11.21
N LEU A 218 17.08 -7.41 -10.54
CA LEU A 218 17.01 -6.10 -11.22
C LEU A 218 18.40 -5.47 -11.49
N ASN A 219 19.45 -5.96 -10.82
CA ASN A 219 20.83 -5.48 -10.95
C ASN A 219 21.64 -6.20 -12.04
N LEU A 220 21.00 -6.89 -12.99
CA LEU A 220 21.73 -7.48 -14.12
C LEU A 220 22.20 -6.35 -15.06
N PRO A 221 23.50 -6.28 -15.41
CA PRO A 221 23.97 -5.31 -16.40
C PRO A 221 23.21 -5.51 -17.71
N ALA A 222 22.84 -4.41 -18.38
CA ALA A 222 22.00 -4.39 -19.58
C ALA A 222 22.51 -5.25 -20.76
N ASN A 223 23.75 -5.76 -20.67
CA ASN A 223 24.43 -6.50 -21.72
C ASN A 223 24.45 -8.02 -21.49
N GLU A 224 23.95 -8.52 -20.36
CA GLU A 224 23.91 -9.96 -20.04
C GLU A 224 22.48 -10.43 -19.75
N GLN A 225 21.59 -10.27 -20.75
CA GLN A 225 20.37 -11.08 -20.82
C GLN A 225 20.72 -12.44 -21.44
N ASP A 226 21.45 -13.23 -20.68
CA ASP A 226 21.80 -14.59 -21.03
C ASP A 226 20.53 -15.46 -21.02
N ASP A 227 20.37 -16.37 -22.00
CA ASP A 227 19.14 -17.13 -22.22
C ASP A 227 18.72 -18.00 -21.01
N ASN A 228 19.63 -18.22 -20.05
CA ASN A 228 19.37 -18.91 -18.78
C ASN A 228 18.51 -18.11 -17.78
N ALA A 229 18.47 -16.78 -17.88
CA ALA A 229 17.61 -15.93 -17.03
C ALA A 229 16.11 -16.15 -17.27
N LYS A 230 15.72 -16.88 -18.32
CA LYS A 230 14.32 -17.22 -18.65
C LYS A 230 13.75 -18.40 -17.84
N THR A 231 14.58 -19.12 -17.07
CA THR A 231 14.17 -20.36 -16.38
C THR A 231 13.90 -20.20 -14.87
N ILE A 232 14.34 -19.10 -14.27
CA ILE A 232 13.98 -18.74 -12.91
C ILE A 232 12.72 -17.87 -12.99
N ASP A 233 11.73 -18.11 -12.14
CA ASP A 233 10.61 -17.16 -11.96
C ASP A 233 11.16 -15.87 -11.33
N ASN A 234 11.80 -15.04 -12.15
CA ASN A 234 12.42 -13.76 -11.79
C ASN A 234 11.38 -12.75 -11.25
N THR A 235 10.10 -13.11 -11.22
CA THR A 235 9.04 -12.25 -10.72
C THR A 235 8.90 -12.32 -9.20
N ARG A 236 9.27 -13.42 -8.53
CA ARG A 236 9.05 -13.61 -7.07
C ARG A 236 10.32 -13.61 -6.23
N GLN A 237 11.39 -12.99 -6.73
CA GLN A 237 12.66 -12.92 -6.00
C GLN A 237 12.48 -12.14 -4.68
N PRO A 238 13.13 -12.57 -3.58
CA PRO A 238 13.12 -11.82 -2.33
C PRO A 238 13.69 -10.42 -2.49
N TRP A 239 13.19 -9.48 -1.69
CA TRP A 239 13.67 -8.11 -1.64
C TRP A 239 14.40 -7.92 -0.33
N ARG A 240 15.64 -7.45 -0.38
CA ARG A 240 16.32 -6.95 0.80
C ARG A 240 16.03 -5.46 0.97
N ILE A 241 15.60 -5.09 2.16
CA ILE A 241 15.27 -3.71 2.51
C ILE A 241 16.05 -3.37 3.76
N TYR A 242 17.01 -2.46 3.60
CA TYR A 242 17.96 -2.17 4.67
C TYR A 242 18.34 -0.69 4.68
N HIS A 243 18.69 -0.18 5.86
CA HIS A 243 19.31 1.13 5.95
C HIS A 243 20.83 1.02 5.67
N GLN A 244 21.41 1.99 4.97
CA GLN A 244 22.86 2.04 4.83
C GLN A 244 23.46 2.61 6.12
N ASN A 245 24.08 1.76 6.94
CA ASN A 245 24.72 2.21 8.17
C ASN A 245 26.01 3.00 7.85
N LEU A 246 25.93 4.32 7.97
CA LEU A 246 27.07 5.24 7.85
C LEU A 246 27.60 5.73 9.21
N GLY A 247 27.08 5.18 10.33
CA GLY A 247 27.42 5.60 11.69
C GLY A 247 26.75 6.90 12.16
N TRP A 248 25.77 7.43 11.41
CA TRP A 248 25.05 8.67 11.74
C TRP A 248 23.69 8.44 12.43
N SER A 249 23.27 7.19 12.54
CA SER A 249 21.97 6.81 13.09
C SER A 249 22.15 5.72 14.17
N ASN A 250 21.32 5.77 15.21
CA ASN A 250 21.18 4.71 16.22
C ASN A 250 20.05 3.71 15.86
N VAL A 251 19.70 3.65 14.58
CA VAL A 251 18.67 2.78 14.03
C VAL A 251 19.32 1.82 13.06
N ASP A 252 19.08 0.53 13.25
CA ASP A 252 19.45 -0.54 12.32
C ASP A 252 18.18 -1.18 11.75
N ILE A 253 18.20 -1.46 10.44
CA ILE A 253 17.10 -2.05 9.68
C ILE A 253 17.73 -3.00 8.68
N ASP A 254 17.38 -4.29 8.77
CA ASP A 254 17.67 -5.30 7.77
C ASP A 254 16.48 -6.26 7.68
N LEU A 255 15.74 -6.15 6.59
CA LEU A 255 14.51 -6.90 6.34
C LEU A 255 14.62 -7.64 5.01
N THR A 256 14.04 -8.83 4.97
CA THR A 256 13.79 -9.59 3.75
C THR A 256 12.30 -9.69 3.54
N PHE A 257 11.82 -9.26 2.37
CA PHE A 257 10.45 -9.49 1.91
C PHE A 257 10.44 -10.66 0.92
N THR A 258 9.61 -11.66 1.20
CA THR A 258 9.39 -12.83 0.32
C THR A 258 8.03 -12.71 -0.36
N PRO A 259 7.97 -12.42 -1.66
CA PRO A 259 6.71 -12.22 -2.37
C PRO A 259 5.88 -13.52 -2.50
N ILE A 260 4.55 -13.40 -2.42
CA ILE A 260 3.62 -14.55 -2.60
C ILE A 260 2.63 -14.31 -3.74
N SER A 261 2.07 -13.11 -3.83
CA SER A 261 1.05 -12.74 -4.80
C SER A 261 1.26 -11.29 -5.21
N VAL A 262 0.72 -10.89 -6.35
CA VAL A 262 0.95 -9.57 -6.91
C VAL A 262 -0.24 -9.07 -7.70
N TYR A 263 -0.57 -7.81 -7.49
CA TYR A 263 -1.37 -7.04 -8.42
C TYR A 263 -0.42 -6.24 -9.32
N LYS A 264 -0.47 -6.50 -10.63
CA LYS A 264 0.33 -5.78 -11.63
C LYS A 264 -0.57 -5.03 -12.60
N LYS A 265 -0.11 -3.85 -13.00
CA LYS A 265 -0.72 -3.08 -14.08
C LYS A 265 0.36 -2.40 -14.91
N THR A 266 0.21 -2.47 -16.22
CA THR A 266 1.08 -1.75 -17.15
C THR A 266 0.22 -1.02 -18.16
N ASP A 267 0.30 0.31 -18.13
CA ASP A 267 -0.49 1.20 -18.98
C ASP A 267 0.44 2.01 -19.87
N ASN A 268 0.07 2.19 -21.13
CA ASN A 268 0.74 3.11 -22.06
C ASN A 268 -0.29 3.74 -23.00
N PHE A 269 -0.57 5.02 -22.80
CA PHE A 269 -1.48 5.85 -23.61
C PHE A 269 -0.73 6.93 -24.40
N GLY A 270 0.58 6.73 -24.64
CA GLY A 270 1.46 7.66 -25.36
C GLY A 270 1.91 8.84 -24.50
N MET A 271 0.97 9.70 -24.09
CA MET A 271 1.24 10.83 -23.19
C MET A 271 1.36 10.41 -21.71
N LEU A 272 0.87 9.20 -21.37
CA LEU A 272 0.95 8.63 -20.03
C LEU A 272 1.44 7.20 -20.11
N ALA A 273 2.39 6.84 -19.25
CA ALA A 273 2.79 5.46 -19.04
C ALA A 273 2.94 5.16 -17.55
N SER A 274 2.60 3.94 -17.14
CA SER A 274 2.80 3.46 -15.77
C SER A 274 3.12 1.97 -15.77
N ILE A 275 4.03 1.57 -14.88
CA ILE A 275 4.29 0.20 -14.49
C ILE A 275 4.08 0.15 -12.98
N PHE A 276 3.08 -0.61 -12.55
CA PHE A 276 2.70 -0.75 -11.16
C PHE A 276 2.76 -2.22 -10.76
N GLU A 277 3.51 -2.53 -9.71
CA GLU A 277 3.51 -3.85 -9.08
C GLU A 277 3.33 -3.69 -7.57
N GLN A 278 2.20 -4.14 -7.02
CA GLN A 278 1.98 -4.22 -5.59
C GLN A 278 1.93 -5.69 -5.16
N TRP A 279 2.97 -6.10 -4.46
CA TRP A 279 3.24 -7.44 -3.97
C TRP A 279 2.67 -7.61 -2.56
N LEU A 280 1.97 -8.71 -2.34
CA LEU A 280 1.75 -9.27 -1.01
C LEU A 280 2.87 -10.26 -0.71
N GLY A 281 3.25 -10.38 0.55
CA GLY A 281 4.28 -11.31 0.97
C GLY A 281 4.67 -11.18 2.43
N PHE A 282 5.67 -11.96 2.82
CA PHE A 282 6.11 -12.04 4.21
C PHE A 282 7.43 -11.31 4.43
N TYR A 283 7.45 -10.45 5.44
CA TYR A 283 8.65 -9.82 5.96
C TYR A 283 9.30 -10.70 7.03
N SER A 284 10.62 -10.75 7.05
CA SER A 284 11.42 -11.35 8.11
C SER A 284 12.71 -10.57 8.31
N GLY A 285 13.17 -10.44 9.56
CA GLY A 285 14.35 -9.64 9.92
C GLY A 285 14.12 -8.88 11.23
N GLU A 286 14.78 -7.73 11.37
CA GLU A 286 14.65 -6.92 12.58
C GLU A 286 14.84 -5.43 12.31
N ILE A 287 14.22 -4.63 13.18
CA ILE A 287 14.43 -3.20 13.30
C ILE A 287 14.95 -2.93 14.72
N ARG A 288 16.14 -2.36 14.84
CA ARG A 288 16.76 -1.99 16.12
C ARG A 288 16.70 -0.47 16.24
N ILE A 289 16.12 0.03 17.33
CA ILE A 289 15.99 1.46 17.61
C ILE A 289 16.51 1.70 19.02
N LYS A 290 17.75 2.19 19.15
CA LYS A 290 18.46 2.29 20.44
C LYS A 290 18.47 0.92 21.14
N ASP A 291 17.71 0.77 22.23
CA ASP A 291 17.62 -0.45 23.04
C ASP A 291 16.42 -1.33 22.66
N GLU A 292 15.51 -0.85 21.81
CA GLU A 292 14.33 -1.59 21.35
C GLU A 292 14.68 -2.44 20.13
N VAL A 293 14.35 -3.74 20.16
CA VAL A 293 14.53 -4.66 19.04
C VAL A 293 13.19 -5.24 18.63
N ILE A 294 12.71 -4.81 17.47
CA ILE A 294 11.46 -5.29 16.87
C ILE A 294 11.82 -6.44 15.94
N LYS A 295 11.55 -7.67 16.38
CA LYS A 295 11.73 -8.87 15.57
C LYS A 295 10.51 -9.08 14.68
N ILE A 296 10.77 -9.29 13.40
CA ILE A 296 9.76 -9.55 12.39
C ILE A 296 10.04 -10.98 11.88
N ASP A 297 9.10 -11.89 12.11
CA ASP A 297 9.20 -13.28 11.65
C ASP A 297 7.91 -13.62 10.91
N LYS A 298 8.04 -13.84 9.59
CA LYS A 298 6.94 -14.13 8.67
C LYS A 298 5.71 -13.25 8.86
N VAL A 299 5.92 -11.94 8.99
CA VAL A 299 4.82 -10.97 9.12
C VAL A 299 4.35 -10.55 7.74
N MET A 300 3.07 -10.75 7.44
CA MET A 300 2.49 -10.36 6.16
C MET A 300 2.50 -8.83 5.99
N GLY A 301 2.88 -8.38 4.80
CA GLY A 301 2.83 -6.97 4.42
C GLY A 301 2.75 -6.79 2.91
N LEU A 302 2.85 -5.53 2.49
CA LEU A 302 2.90 -5.11 1.10
C LEU A 302 4.31 -4.64 0.74
N ALA A 303 4.74 -4.88 -0.48
CA ALA A 303 5.85 -4.21 -1.12
C ALA A 303 5.40 -3.70 -2.49
N GLU A 304 5.86 -2.53 -2.91
CA GLU A 304 5.45 -1.90 -4.16
C GLU A 304 6.68 -1.45 -4.95
N ASP A 305 6.61 -1.62 -6.27
CA ASP A 305 7.51 -1.04 -7.26
C ASP A 305 6.63 -0.32 -8.28
N HIS A 306 6.81 0.99 -8.40
CA HIS A 306 6.01 1.82 -9.28
C HIS A 306 6.91 2.75 -10.09
N PHE A 307 6.70 2.77 -11.39
CA PHE A 307 7.16 3.80 -12.31
C PHE A 307 5.97 4.48 -12.98
N ALA A 308 5.97 5.81 -13.05
CA ALA A 308 4.95 6.57 -13.77
C ALA A 308 5.57 7.74 -14.55
N LYS A 309 4.97 8.04 -15.71
CA LYS A 309 5.38 9.10 -16.62
C LYS A 309 4.18 9.81 -17.23
N TRP A 310 4.17 11.16 -17.22
CA TRP A 310 3.10 12.00 -17.78
C TRP A 310 3.56 13.42 -18.13
#